data_AF-A0A7X3IFZ7-F1
#
_entry.id   AF-A0A7X3IFZ7-F1
#
_cell.length_a   1.000
_cell.length_b   1.000
_cell.length_c   1.000
_cell.angle_alpha   90.00
_cell.angle_beta   90.00
_cell.angle_gamma   90.00
#
_symmetry.space_group_name_H-M   'P 1'
#
loop_
_entity.id
_entity.type
_entity.pdbx_description
1 polymer ?
#
loop_
_entity_poly.entity_id
_entity_poly.type
_entity_poly.pdbx_seq_one_letter_code
_entity_poly.pdbx_strand_id
1 'polypeptide(L)'
;MSAKSWMSYLSLLFGCICLVIFVDLHTLTPMNSMHSDPTNIGRLLLYPGWSMLAALLLFTFVFAVRYFDALEDYIAKLSYHSLVPFLSSCTLLLSFFLQLRKLKHTLTSLRTDAESMPVFDSIGLVNAYTASLFFNAHIVLFWLSFSILAGWWVVQKRKN
;
A
#
# COMPACT_ATOMS: atom_id res chain seq x y z
N MET A 1 -25.67 3.83 -0.02
CA MET A 1 -24.57 4.52 0.70
C MET A 1 -24.62 6.02 0.38
N SER A 2 -24.24 6.88 1.32
CA SER A 2 -24.28 8.35 1.12
C SER A 2 -23.14 8.83 0.23
N ALA A 3 -23.39 9.81 -0.63
CA ALA A 3 -22.39 10.45 -1.48
C ALA A 3 -21.19 10.99 -0.68
N LYS A 4 -21.43 11.44 0.56
CA LYS A 4 -20.39 11.92 1.47
C LYS A 4 -19.34 10.84 1.77
N SER A 5 -19.76 9.60 2.02
CA SER A 5 -18.85 8.49 2.31
C SER A 5 -18.00 8.11 1.10
N TRP A 6 -18.57 8.19 -0.10
CA TRP A 6 -17.84 7.98 -1.36
C TRP A 6 -16.81 9.08 -1.61
N MET A 7 -17.17 10.34 -1.37
CA MET A 7 -16.24 11.46 -1.49
C MET A 7 -15.07 11.34 -0.49
N SER A 8 -15.35 10.97 0.76
CA SER A 8 -14.29 10.72 1.76
C SER A 8 -13.36 9.59 1.34
N TYR A 9 -13.90 8.49 0.81
CA TYR A 9 -13.08 7.37 0.30
C TYR A 9 -12.17 7.80 -0.85
N LEU A 10 -12.73 8.49 -1.85
CA LEU A 10 -11.95 8.98 -2.99
C LEU A 10 -10.88 9.98 -2.56
N SER A 11 -11.18 10.86 -1.61
CA SER A 11 -10.19 11.78 -1.04
C SER A 11 -9.06 11.03 -0.32
N LEU A 12 -9.36 9.99 0.45
CA LEU A 12 -8.36 9.16 1.12
C LEU A 12 -7.50 8.40 0.11
N LEU A 13 -8.12 7.82 -0.91
CA LEU A 13 -7.43 7.10 -1.98
C LEU A 13 -6.51 8.04 -2.77
N PHE A 14 -7.00 9.22 -3.13
CA PHE A 14 -6.20 10.25 -3.80
C PHE A 14 -5.01 10.68 -2.94
N GLY A 15 -5.22 10.95 -1.65
CA GLY A 15 -4.12 11.33 -0.77
C GLY A 15 -3.08 10.21 -0.58
N CYS A 16 -3.49 8.94 -0.50
CA CYS A 16 -2.57 7.81 -0.51
C CYS A 16 -1.74 7.75 -1.80
N ILE A 17 -2.34 7.99 -2.96
CA ILE A 17 -1.62 8.04 -4.25
C ILE A 17 -0.62 9.20 -4.26
N CYS A 18 -1.04 10.40 -3.84
CA CYS A 18 -0.15 11.56 -3.75
C CYS A 18 1.03 11.28 -2.82
N LEU A 19 0.80 10.66 -1.67
CA LEU A 19 1.86 10.28 -0.73
C LEU A 19 2.83 9.26 -1.32
N VAL A 20 2.34 8.25 -2.05
CA VAL A 20 3.21 7.30 -2.75
C VAL A 20 4.10 8.01 -3.77
N ILE A 21 3.52 8.88 -4.61
CA ILE A 21 4.28 9.66 -5.60
C ILE A 21 5.31 10.55 -4.90
N PHE A 22 4.92 11.20 -3.80
CA PHE A 22 5.80 12.08 -3.06
C PHE A 22 6.97 11.33 -2.43
N VAL A 23 6.73 10.15 -1.84
CA VAL A 23 7.79 9.26 -1.33
C VAL A 23 8.72 8.84 -2.46
N ASP A 24 8.18 8.40 -3.61
CA ASP A 24 9.00 7.98 -4.75
C ASP A 24 9.87 9.14 -5.29
N LEU A 25 9.32 10.36 -5.44
CA LEU A 25 10.05 11.56 -5.89
C LEU A 25 11.20 11.93 -4.95
N HIS A 26 10.96 11.88 -3.63
CA HIS A 26 11.99 12.18 -2.63
C HIS A 26 13.04 11.07 -2.50
N THR A 27 12.76 9.85 -2.95
CA THR A 27 13.76 8.77 -3.01
C THR A 27 14.56 8.72 -4.31
N LEU A 28 14.03 9.26 -5.42
CA LEU A 28 14.66 9.21 -6.75
C LEU A 28 15.57 10.40 -7.05
N THR A 29 15.58 11.44 -6.23
CA THR A 29 16.46 12.61 -6.42
C THR A 29 17.84 12.31 -5.81
N PRO A 30 18.89 12.02 -6.61
CA PRO A 30 20.24 11.92 -6.08
C PRO A 30 20.63 13.26 -5.49
N MET A 31 21.05 13.22 -4.23
CA MET A 31 21.28 14.34 -3.34
C MET A 31 22.54 15.10 -3.77
N ASN A 32 22.46 15.86 -4.87
CA ASN A 32 23.53 16.76 -5.33
C ASN A 32 23.57 18.09 -4.57
N SER A 33 22.85 18.23 -3.46
CA SER A 33 22.92 19.41 -2.59
C SER A 33 23.00 19.02 -1.12
N MET A 34 24.11 19.45 -0.54
CA MET A 34 24.43 19.60 0.87
C MET A 34 23.24 19.95 1.80
N HIS A 35 23.28 19.38 3.02
CA HIS A 35 22.84 20.00 4.29
C HIS A 35 21.41 19.86 4.82
N SER A 36 20.66 18.79 4.53
CA SER A 36 19.49 18.46 5.37
C SER A 36 19.36 16.95 5.59
N ASP A 37 19.38 16.54 6.86
CA ASP A 37 19.21 15.14 7.32
C ASP A 37 18.07 14.42 6.58
N PRO A 38 18.37 13.50 5.64
CA PRO A 38 17.36 12.80 4.86
C PRO A 38 16.54 11.80 5.73
N THR A 39 17.04 11.49 6.92
CA THR A 39 16.43 10.60 7.92
C THR A 39 15.14 11.17 8.53
N ASN A 40 14.99 12.49 8.64
CA ASN A 40 13.82 13.11 9.26
C ASN A 40 12.62 13.20 8.32
N ILE A 41 12.84 13.47 7.03
CA ILE A 41 11.76 13.57 6.03
C ILE A 41 11.10 12.18 5.83
N GLY A 42 11.90 11.12 5.70
CA GLY A 42 11.38 9.76 5.54
C GLY A 42 10.47 9.33 6.69
N ARG A 43 10.84 9.61 7.94
CA ARG A 43 10.01 9.31 9.12
C ARG A 43 8.75 10.18 9.18
N LEU A 44 8.87 11.47 8.88
CA LEU A 44 7.75 12.41 8.88
C LEU A 44 6.67 12.02 7.86
N LEU A 45 7.03 11.37 6.76
CA LEU A 45 6.10 10.87 5.74
C LEU A 45 5.53 9.48 6.04
N LEU A 46 6.29 8.62 6.72
CA LEU A 46 5.85 7.26 7.05
C LEU A 46 4.65 7.25 8.00
N TYR A 47 4.72 7.96 9.13
CA TYR A 47 3.62 7.96 10.12
C TYR A 47 2.26 8.41 9.56
N PRO A 48 2.14 9.59 8.90
CA PRO A 48 0.88 10.00 8.31
C PRO A 48 0.45 9.07 7.17
N GLY A 49 1.38 8.57 6.35
CA GLY A 49 1.08 7.60 5.29
C GLY A 49 0.47 6.31 5.81
N TRP A 50 1.04 5.72 6.87
CA TRP A 50 0.48 4.52 7.50
C TRP A 50 -0.87 4.77 8.16
N SER A 51 -1.07 5.93 8.79
CA SER A 51 -2.37 6.30 9.37
C SER A 51 -3.46 6.45 8.30
N MET A 52 -3.11 7.06 7.17
CA MET A 52 -4.02 7.27 6.04
C MET A 52 -4.34 5.95 5.34
N LEU A 53 -3.34 5.07 5.19
CA LEU A 53 -3.53 3.72 4.70
C LEU A 53 -4.44 2.90 5.63
N ALA A 54 -4.24 2.97 6.95
CA ALA A 54 -5.10 2.29 7.92
C ALA A 54 -6.56 2.77 7.82
N ALA A 55 -6.78 4.08 7.70
CA ALA A 55 -8.11 4.62 7.47
C ALA A 55 -8.71 4.10 6.15
N LEU A 56 -7.94 4.15 5.06
CA LEU A 56 -8.36 3.65 3.75
C LEU A 56 -8.71 2.15 3.80
N LEU A 57 -7.95 1.35 4.55
CA LEU A 57 -8.22 -0.07 4.77
C LEU A 57 -9.54 -0.30 5.49
N LEU A 58 -9.79 0.40 6.59
CA LEU A 58 -11.05 0.29 7.32
C LEU A 58 -12.24 0.67 6.43
N PHE A 59 -12.13 1.75 5.66
CA PHE A 59 -13.17 2.11 4.70
C PHE A 59 -13.37 1.03 3.64
N THR A 60 -12.28 0.52 3.05
CA THR A 60 -12.31 -0.51 2.01
C THR A 60 -12.96 -1.78 2.52
N PHE A 61 -12.66 -2.20 3.74
CA PHE A 61 -13.28 -3.33 4.41
C PHE A 61 -14.80 -3.13 4.56
N VAL A 62 -15.22 -1.98 5.10
CA VAL A 62 -16.65 -1.68 5.28
C VAL A 62 -17.38 -1.61 3.93
N PHE A 63 -16.77 -1.04 2.90
CA PHE A 63 -17.32 -1.03 1.54
C PHE A 63 -17.43 -2.44 0.97
N ALA A 64 -16.39 -3.27 1.13
CA ALA A 64 -16.37 -4.63 0.64
C ALA A 64 -17.46 -5.47 1.29
N VAL A 65 -17.59 -5.44 2.63
CA VAL A 65 -18.66 -6.14 3.36
C VAL A 65 -20.03 -5.73 2.83
N ARG A 66 -20.32 -4.43 2.74
CA ARG A 66 -21.61 -3.93 2.24
C ARG A 66 -21.86 -4.29 0.78
N TYR A 67 -20.81 -4.28 -0.05
CA TYR A 67 -20.90 -4.67 -1.45
C TYR A 67 -21.28 -6.14 -1.59
N PHE A 68 -20.63 -7.03 -0.83
CA PHE A 68 -20.92 -8.46 -0.87
C PHE A 68 -22.27 -8.80 -0.22
N ASP A 69 -22.63 -8.15 0.90
CA ASP A 69 -23.97 -8.25 1.50
C ASP A 69 -25.05 -7.84 0.47
N ALA A 70 -24.88 -6.71 -0.24
CA ALA A 70 -25.85 -6.25 -1.25
C ALA A 70 -25.87 -7.12 -2.53
N LEU A 71 -24.78 -7.80 -2.86
CA LEU A 71 -24.73 -8.69 -4.01
C LEU A 71 -25.58 -9.96 -3.81
N GLU A 72 -25.83 -10.34 -2.56
CA GLU A 72 -26.60 -11.54 -2.21
C GLU A 72 -28.09 -11.40 -2.51
N ASP A 73 -28.64 -10.20 -2.39
CA ASP A 73 -30.04 -9.91 -2.70
C ASP A 73 -30.34 -10.01 -4.22
N TYR A 74 -29.31 -10.03 -5.07
CA TYR A 74 -29.45 -10.07 -6.53
C TYR A 74 -28.97 -11.40 -7.12
N ILE A 75 -29.88 -12.37 -7.20
CA ILE A 75 -29.72 -13.73 -7.78
C ILE A 75 -29.00 -13.72 -9.15
N ALA A 76 -29.14 -12.66 -9.94
CA ALA A 76 -28.56 -12.54 -11.28
C ALA A 76 -27.04 -12.19 -11.34
N LYS A 77 -26.37 -11.88 -10.21
CA LYS A 77 -24.96 -11.42 -10.20
C LYS A 77 -23.98 -12.36 -9.49
N LEU A 78 -24.29 -13.66 -9.45
CA LEU A 78 -23.47 -14.69 -8.81
C LEU A 78 -22.01 -14.75 -9.32
N SER A 79 -21.79 -14.41 -10.61
CA SER A 79 -20.45 -14.36 -11.21
C SER A 79 -19.53 -13.33 -10.54
N TYR A 80 -20.07 -12.19 -10.11
CA TYR A 80 -19.29 -11.15 -9.44
C TYR A 80 -18.90 -11.52 -8.00
N HIS A 81 -19.65 -12.42 -7.37
CA HIS A 81 -19.39 -12.89 -6.01
C HIS A 81 -18.09 -13.72 -5.92
N SER A 82 -17.70 -14.38 -7.02
CA SER A 82 -16.45 -15.15 -7.14
C SER A 82 -15.36 -14.43 -7.91
N LEU A 83 -15.72 -13.58 -8.88
CA LEU A 83 -14.75 -12.87 -9.71
C LEU A 83 -13.98 -11.79 -8.94
N VAL A 84 -14.67 -11.01 -8.09
CA VAL A 84 -14.03 -9.96 -7.28
C VAL A 84 -12.98 -10.53 -6.29
N PRO A 85 -13.28 -11.56 -5.48
CA PRO A 85 -12.25 -12.14 -4.61
C PRO A 85 -11.14 -12.84 -5.41
N PHE A 86 -11.44 -13.45 -6.56
CA PHE A 86 -10.41 -14.03 -7.43
C PHE A 86 -9.43 -12.96 -7.92
N LEU A 87 -9.94 -11.86 -8.51
CA LEU A 87 -9.10 -10.74 -8.94
C LEU A 87 -8.31 -10.14 -7.78
N SER A 88 -8.95 -9.97 -6.62
CA SER A 88 -8.29 -9.46 -5.42
C SER A 88 -7.14 -10.37 -4.97
N SER A 89 -7.31 -11.68 -5.04
CA SER A 89 -6.25 -12.65 -4.76
C SER A 89 -5.09 -12.54 -5.76
N CYS A 90 -5.40 -12.44 -7.06
CA CYS A 90 -4.38 -12.20 -8.09
C CYS A 90 -3.61 -10.89 -7.87
N THR A 91 -4.31 -9.80 -7.53
CA THR A 91 -3.69 -8.49 -7.25
C THR A 91 -2.84 -8.54 -5.98
N LEU A 92 -3.28 -9.25 -4.95
CA LEU A 92 -2.51 -9.45 -3.72
C LEU A 92 -1.20 -10.20 -4.00
N LEU A 93 -1.26 -11.31 -4.74
CA LEU A 93 -0.07 -12.08 -5.12
C LEU A 93 0.88 -11.28 -6.02
N LEU A 94 0.34 -10.56 -7.00
CA LEU A 94 1.13 -9.69 -7.87
C LEU A 94 1.83 -8.59 -7.08
N SER A 95 1.12 -7.94 -6.16
CA SER A 95 1.66 -6.87 -5.31
C SER A 95 2.78 -7.40 -4.40
N PHE A 96 2.59 -8.59 -3.83
CA PHE A 96 3.61 -9.26 -3.04
C PHE A 96 4.87 -9.57 -3.87
N PHE A 97 4.71 -10.12 -5.07
CA PHE A 97 5.83 -10.42 -5.96
C PHE A 97 6.60 -9.17 -6.38
N LEU A 98 5.90 -8.09 -6.73
CA LEU A 98 6.50 -6.81 -7.09
C LEU A 98 7.28 -6.20 -5.91
N GLN A 99 6.74 -6.30 -4.69
CA GLN A 99 7.43 -5.86 -3.49
C GLN A 99 8.70 -6.67 -3.22
N LEU A 100 8.65 -8.00 -3.40
CA LEU A 100 9.84 -8.86 -3.28
C LEU A 100 10.91 -8.51 -4.33
N ARG A 101 10.49 -8.23 -5.57
CA ARG A 101 11.41 -7.79 -6.62
C ARG A 101 12.08 -6.46 -6.26
N LYS A 102 11.31 -5.49 -5.74
CA LYS A 102 11.83 -4.20 -5.25
C LYS A 102 12.84 -4.43 -4.12
N LEU A 103 12.51 -5.26 -3.14
CA LEU A 103 13.41 -5.62 -2.04
C LEU A 103 14.71 -6.26 -2.53
N LYS A 104 14.64 -7.22 -3.44
CA LYS A 104 15.83 -7.86 -4.01
C LYS A 104 16.71 -6.84 -4.72
N HIS A 105 16.12 -5.93 -5.50
CA HIS A 105 16.87 -4.89 -6.19
C HIS A 105 17.58 -3.94 -5.21
N THR A 106 16.86 -3.48 -4.17
CA THR A 106 17.44 -2.61 -3.13
C THR A 106 18.56 -3.30 -2.35
N LEU A 107 18.43 -4.59 -2.04
CA LEU A 107 19.48 -5.36 -1.38
C LEU A 107 20.72 -5.51 -2.27
N THR A 108 20.54 -5.75 -3.57
CA THR A 108 21.67 -5.84 -4.52
C THR A 108 22.39 -4.51 -4.62
N SER A 109 21.67 -3.38 -4.75
CA SER A 109 22.29 -2.05 -4.81
C SER A 109 23.05 -1.71 -3.53
N LEU A 110 22.48 -2.02 -2.36
CA LEU A 110 23.15 -1.80 -1.08
C LEU A 110 24.44 -2.63 -0.95
N ARG A 111 24.46 -3.86 -1.47
CA ARG A 111 25.66 -4.72 -1.46
C ARG A 111 26.75 -4.17 -2.37
N THR A 112 26.40 -3.71 -3.57
CA THR A 112 27.35 -3.11 -4.52
C THR A 112 27.92 -1.78 -4.02
N ASP A 113 27.11 -0.96 -3.34
CA ASP A 113 27.56 0.31 -2.76
C ASP A 113 28.43 0.10 -1.51
N ALA A 114 28.13 -0.92 -0.69
CA ALA A 114 28.96 -1.27 0.48
C ALA A 114 30.39 -1.72 0.08
N GLU A 115 30.57 -2.28 -1.11
CA GLU A 115 31.89 -2.63 -1.65
C GLU A 115 32.66 -1.42 -2.20
N SER A 116 31.99 -0.29 -2.51
CA SER A 116 32.60 0.90 -3.10
C SER A 116 32.77 2.10 -2.14
N MET A 117 32.01 2.18 -1.04
CA MET A 117 32.22 3.19 0.02
C MET A 117 31.81 2.65 1.41
N PRO A 118 32.74 2.57 2.39
CA PRO A 118 32.45 2.10 3.75
C PRO A 118 31.86 3.22 4.64
N VAL A 119 30.94 4.04 4.12
CA VAL A 119 30.26 5.12 4.88
C VAL A 119 28.79 4.74 5.12
N PHE A 120 28.56 3.56 5.68
CA PHE A 120 27.24 3.11 6.13
C PHE A 120 27.22 2.85 7.63
N ASP A 121 27.80 3.76 8.42
CA ASP A 121 27.76 3.66 9.89
C ASP A 121 26.52 4.31 10.52
N SER A 122 25.57 4.76 9.69
CA SER A 122 24.21 5.08 10.16
C SER A 122 23.20 4.17 9.47
N ILE A 123 23.15 2.93 9.93
CA ILE A 123 21.95 2.08 9.86
C ILE A 123 20.90 2.72 10.77
N GLY A 124 20.45 3.93 10.42
CA GLY A 124 19.14 4.39 10.81
C GLY A 124 18.14 3.52 10.04
N LEU A 125 17.26 2.82 10.76
CA LEU A 125 16.18 1.98 10.23
C LEU A 125 15.34 2.61 9.08
N VAL A 126 15.50 3.91 8.83
CA VAL A 126 14.86 4.68 7.76
C VAL A 126 15.95 5.57 7.12
N ASN A 127 16.54 5.11 6.02
CA ASN A 127 17.40 5.90 5.13
C ASN A 127 16.57 6.30 3.88
N ALA A 128 16.97 7.31 3.13
CA ALA A 128 16.31 7.72 1.89
C ALA A 128 16.12 6.53 0.92
N TYR A 129 17.10 5.62 0.87
CA TYR A 129 17.03 4.41 0.06
C TYR A 129 16.01 3.36 0.54
N THR A 130 15.64 3.37 1.83
CA THR A 130 14.69 2.40 2.40
C THR A 130 13.28 2.97 2.56
N ALA A 131 13.08 4.29 2.48
CA ALA A 131 11.76 4.91 2.62
C ALA A 131 10.73 4.41 1.58
N SER A 132 11.12 4.31 0.30
CA SER A 132 10.23 3.77 -0.76
C SER A 132 10.04 2.24 -0.64
N LEU A 133 10.83 1.57 0.18
CA LEU A 133 10.63 0.17 0.53
C LEU A 133 9.48 0.02 1.54
N PHE A 134 9.35 0.96 2.49
CA PHE A 134 8.38 0.92 3.58
C PHE A 134 7.00 1.51 3.22
N PHE A 135 6.92 2.42 2.25
CA PHE A 135 5.65 2.94 1.76
C PHE A 135 5.71 3.13 0.23
N ASN A 136 4.92 2.35 -0.51
CA ASN A 136 4.85 2.39 -1.97
C ASN A 136 3.52 1.83 -2.51
N ALA A 137 3.32 1.96 -3.82
CA ALA A 137 2.11 1.50 -4.50
C ALA A 137 1.82 0.00 -4.28
N HIS A 138 2.83 -0.86 -4.28
CA HIS A 138 2.65 -2.30 -4.09
C HIS A 138 2.13 -2.62 -2.69
N ILE A 139 2.63 -1.92 -1.66
CA ILE A 139 2.14 -2.08 -0.28
C ILE A 139 0.68 -1.62 -0.19
N VAL A 140 0.33 -0.47 -0.76
CA VAL A 140 -1.05 0.03 -0.77
C VAL A 140 -1.98 -0.95 -1.48
N LEU A 141 -1.60 -1.45 -2.66
CA LEU A 141 -2.37 -2.43 -3.44
C LEU A 141 -2.53 -3.76 -2.69
N PHE A 142 -1.47 -4.25 -2.04
CA PHE A 142 -1.51 -5.46 -1.22
C PHE A 142 -2.56 -5.34 -0.12
N TRP A 143 -2.51 -4.26 0.65
CA TRP A 143 -3.40 -4.06 1.77
C TRP A 143 -4.85 -3.81 1.34
N LEU A 144 -5.09 -3.05 0.27
CA LEU A 144 -6.42 -2.87 -0.31
C LEU A 144 -7.03 -4.20 -0.75
N SER A 145 -6.25 -5.01 -1.46
CA SER A 145 -6.68 -6.34 -1.94
C SER A 145 -6.97 -7.29 -0.77
N PHE A 146 -6.13 -7.25 0.27
CA PHE A 146 -6.36 -8.01 1.50
C PHE A 146 -7.65 -7.59 2.19
N SER A 147 -7.92 -6.28 2.28
CA SER A 147 -9.13 -5.75 2.90
C SER A 147 -10.41 -6.13 2.15
N ILE A 148 -10.38 -6.20 0.82
CA ILE A 148 -11.49 -6.68 0.00
C ILE A 148 -11.76 -8.17 0.27
N LEU A 149 -10.70 -8.99 0.31
CA LEU A 149 -10.79 -10.41 0.62
C LEU A 149 -11.32 -10.68 2.03
N ALA A 150 -10.85 -9.90 3.01
CA ALA A 150 -11.33 -9.99 4.39
C ALA A 150 -12.83 -9.64 4.46
N GLY A 151 -13.27 -8.60 3.76
CA GLY A 151 -14.68 -8.22 3.68
C GLY A 151 -15.54 -9.33 3.07
N TRP A 152 -15.09 -9.91 1.95
CA TRP A 152 -15.73 -11.07 1.34
C TRP A 152 -15.81 -12.27 2.30
N TRP A 153 -14.71 -12.59 2.96
CA TRP A 153 -14.62 -13.75 3.85
C TRP A 153 -15.57 -13.63 5.05
N VAL A 154 -15.68 -12.44 5.64
CA VAL A 154 -16.63 -12.17 6.74
C VAL A 154 -18.06 -12.43 6.27
N VAL A 155 -18.42 -11.96 5.08
CA VAL A 155 -19.75 -12.17 4.51
C VAL A 155 -20.01 -13.66 4.26
N GLN A 156 -19.05 -14.40 3.70
CA GLN A 156 -19.18 -15.85 3.53
C GLN A 156 -19.31 -16.60 4.86
N LYS A 157 -18.57 -16.18 5.89
CA LYS A 157 -18.63 -16.81 7.22
C LYS A 157 -19.98 -16.63 7.91
N ARG A 158 -20.71 -15.55 7.65
CA ARG A 158 -22.06 -15.35 8.21
C ARG A 158 -23.10 -16.31 7.64
N LYS A 159 -22.79 -16.97 6.52
CA LYS A 159 -23.71 -17.90 5.84
C LYS A 159 -23.58 -19.35 6.34
N ASN A 160 -22.44 -19.71 6.93
CA ASN A 160 -22.17 -21.05 7.45
C ASN A 160 -22.47 -21.10 8.95
#